data_AF-A0A7C2Z6A5-F1
#
_entry.id   AF-A0A7C2Z6A5-F1
#
_cell.length_a   1.000
_cell.length_b   1.000
_cell.length_c   1.000
_cell.angle_alpha   90.00
_cell.angle_beta   90.00
_cell.angle_gamma   90.00
#
_symmetry.space_group_name_H-M   'P 1'
#
loop_
_entity.id
_entity.type
_entity.pdbx_description
1 polymer ?
#
loop_
_entity_poly.entity_id
_entity_poly.type
_entity_poly.pdbx_seq_one_letter_code
_entity_poly.pdbx_strand_id
1 'polypeptide(L)'
;MTADLYILRHDGTELFFEIKSPQPNKGQCLEVTQRLLRIHLARRQPRPQVQAYFAMPYNPYGNARSDYRWRYAIDYTPFEDAVRIGQEFWSLVGTDSTYSELLQIYAEVGQECEQAILQLFR
;
A
#
# COMPACT_ATOMS: atom_id res chain seq x y z
N MET A 1 0.21 19.51 5.27
CA MET A 1 0.47 18.43 4.30
C MET A 1 0.02 17.14 4.98
N THR A 2 -0.80 16.34 4.32
CA THR A 2 -1.43 15.15 4.92
C THR A 2 -1.04 13.92 4.11
N ALA A 3 -0.83 12.81 4.81
CA ALA A 3 -0.70 11.47 4.25
C ALA A 3 -1.87 10.62 4.78
N ASP A 4 -2.20 9.52 4.09
CA ASP A 4 -3.28 8.63 4.54
C ASP A 4 -2.86 7.86 5.81
N LEU A 5 -1.58 7.49 5.89
CA LEU A 5 -0.99 6.84 7.06
C LEU A 5 0.41 7.41 7.34
N TYR A 6 0.67 7.69 8.61
CA TYR A 6 1.98 8.09 9.14
C TYR A 6 2.36 7.14 10.27
N ILE A 7 3.60 6.65 10.24
CA ILE A 7 4.17 5.78 11.26
C ILE A 7 5.49 6.38 11.73
N LEU A 8 5.62 6.59 13.04
CA LEU A 8 6.88 6.85 13.70
C LEU A 8 7.36 5.57 14.38
N ARG A 9 8.48 5.03 13.92
CA ARG A 9 9.11 3.85 14.52
C ARG A 9 9.85 4.23 15.80
N HIS A 10 10.10 3.23 16.66
CA HIS A 10 10.84 3.42 17.91
C HIS A 10 12.29 3.90 17.71
N ASP A 11 12.90 3.59 16.55
CA ASP A 11 14.23 4.07 16.16
C ASP A 11 14.22 5.51 15.60
N GLY A 12 13.05 6.15 15.57
CA GLY A 12 12.85 7.50 15.04
C GLY A 12 12.60 7.56 13.54
N THR A 13 12.60 6.42 12.83
CA THR A 13 12.29 6.38 11.38
C THR A 13 10.84 6.77 11.13
N GLU A 14 10.61 7.64 10.15
CA GLU A 14 9.29 8.09 9.74
C GLU A 14 8.88 7.44 8.41
N LEU A 15 7.71 6.79 8.41
CA LEU A 15 7.10 6.24 7.21
C LEU A 15 5.79 6.99 6.90
N PHE A 16 5.63 7.41 5.66
CA PHE A 16 4.43 8.05 5.14
C PHE A 16 3.87 7.21 3.99
N PHE A 17 2.56 7.03 3.95
CA PHE A 17 1.89 6.27 2.90
C PHE A 17 0.74 7.06 2.31
N GLU A 18 0.69 7.08 0.98
CA GLU A 18 -0.47 7.46 0.18
C GLU A 18 -1.06 6.15 -0.37
N ILE A 19 -2.28 5.82 0.06
CA ILE A 19 -2.91 4.53 -0.21
C ILE A 19 -3.87 4.70 -1.39
N LYS A 20 -3.72 3.89 -2.45
CA LYS A 20 -4.71 3.81 -3.54
C LYS A 20 -5.05 2.35 -3.87
N SER A 21 -6.12 2.19 -4.64
CA SER A 21 -6.44 0.91 -5.28
C SER A 21 -5.28 0.45 -6.18
N PRO A 22 -5.14 -0.87 -6.40
CA PRO A 22 -3.99 -1.41 -7.12
C PRO A 22 -3.99 -1.17 -8.63
N GLN A 23 -5.00 -0.48 -9.17
CA GLN A 23 -5.09 -0.13 -10.58
C GLN A 23 -5.26 1.40 -10.73
N PRO A 24 -4.28 2.22 -10.32
CA PRO A 24 -4.40 3.66 -10.38
C PRO A 24 -4.38 4.18 -11.82
N ASN A 25 -5.07 5.28 -12.10
CA ASN A 25 -4.92 5.97 -13.37
C ASN A 25 -3.65 6.85 -13.38
N LYS A 26 -3.27 7.34 -14.56
CA LYS A 26 -2.10 8.23 -14.75
C LYS A 26 -2.13 9.46 -13.85
N GLY A 27 -3.30 10.10 -13.69
CA GLY A 27 -3.45 11.28 -12.84
C GLY A 27 -3.10 10.99 -11.38
N GLN A 28 -3.61 9.88 -10.84
CA GLN A 28 -3.29 9.43 -9.49
C GLN A 28 -1.80 9.13 -9.31
N CYS A 29 -1.15 8.53 -10.32
CA CYS A 29 0.29 8.25 -10.28
C CYS A 29 1.13 9.53 -10.14
N LEU A 30 0.81 10.55 -10.95
CA LEU A 30 1.48 11.85 -10.90
C LEU A 30 1.19 12.59 -9.59
N GLU A 31 -0.06 12.58 -9.15
CA GLU A 31 -0.47 13.24 -7.90
C GLU A 31 0.26 12.65 -6.70
N VAL A 32 0.22 11.32 -6.54
CA VAL A 32 0.87 10.64 -5.41
C VAL A 32 2.37 10.91 -5.44
N THR A 33 3.03 10.76 -6.59
CA THR A 33 4.48 11.04 -6.72
C THR A 33 4.82 12.45 -6.26
N GLN A 34 4.03 13.46 -6.63
CA GLN A 34 4.23 14.83 -6.16
C GLN A 34 4.06 14.96 -4.63
N ARG A 35 3.10 14.25 -4.03
CA ARG A 35 2.88 14.27 -2.57
C ARG A 35 4.07 13.63 -1.83
N LEU A 36 4.59 12.51 -2.32
CA LEU A 36 5.79 11.87 -1.75
C LEU A 36 7.00 12.82 -1.79
N LEU A 37 7.22 13.51 -2.90
CA LEU A 37 8.30 14.49 -3.02
C LEU A 37 8.12 15.70 -2.09
N ARG A 38 6.88 16.20 -1.95
CA ARG A 38 6.58 17.27 -0.98
C ARG A 38 6.85 16.83 0.46
N ILE A 39 6.60 15.55 0.79
CA ILE A 39 6.94 15.00 2.10
C ILE A 39 8.45 15.10 2.35
N HIS A 40 9.26 14.62 1.42
CA HIS A 40 10.71 14.70 1.56
C HIS A 40 11.21 16.16 1.66
N LEU A 41 10.65 17.07 0.86
CA LEU A 41 10.97 18.49 0.92
C LEU A 41 10.62 19.12 2.28
N ALA A 42 9.46 18.77 2.83
CA ALA A 42 8.98 19.31 4.11
C ALA A 42 9.80 18.79 5.29
N ARG A 43 10.17 17.50 5.29
CA ARG A 43 10.94 16.88 6.38
C ARG A 43 12.41 17.24 6.35
N ARG A 44 12.98 17.57 5.17
CA ARG A 44 14.41 17.91 4.99
C ARG A 44 15.38 16.86 5.55
N GLN A 45 14.95 15.60 5.55
CA GLN A 45 15.73 14.44 5.97
C GLN A 45 15.70 13.41 4.83
N PRO A 46 16.84 12.80 4.48
CA PRO A 46 16.90 11.82 3.41
C PRO A 46 16.38 10.44 3.86
N ARG A 47 16.22 9.54 2.89
CA ARG A 47 16.15 8.10 3.19
C ARG A 47 17.47 7.65 3.83
N PRO A 48 17.47 6.72 4.80
CA PRO A 48 16.32 5.95 5.27
C PRO A 48 15.49 6.59 6.40
N GLN A 49 15.88 7.75 6.95
CA GLN A 49 15.23 8.35 8.12
C GLN A 49 13.76 8.73 7.84
N VAL A 50 13.50 9.28 6.65
CA VAL A 50 12.15 9.60 6.18
C VAL A 50 11.90 8.83 4.90
N GLN A 51 10.79 8.10 4.86
CA GLN A 51 10.41 7.29 3.71
C GLN A 51 8.95 7.57 3.37
N ALA A 52 8.66 7.86 2.11
CA ALA A 52 7.30 8.08 1.64
C ALA A 52 7.00 7.07 0.51
N TYR A 53 5.84 6.43 0.59
CA TYR A 53 5.46 5.33 -0.29
C TYR A 53 4.08 5.52 -0.92
N PHE A 54 3.96 5.07 -2.16
CA PHE A 54 2.68 4.77 -2.79
C PHE A 54 2.32 3.34 -2.38
N ALA A 55 1.35 3.20 -1.46
CA ALA A 55 0.89 1.91 -0.98
C ALA A 55 -0.34 1.39 -1.75
N MET A 56 -0.33 0.09 -2.03
CA MET A 56 -1.48 -0.64 -2.56
C MET A 56 -1.75 -1.84 -1.65
N PRO A 57 -2.96 -2.00 -1.08
CA PRO A 57 -3.20 -3.01 -0.05
C PRO A 57 -3.07 -4.47 -0.51
N TYR A 58 -3.19 -4.74 -1.81
CA TYR A 58 -3.11 -6.08 -2.40
C TYR A 58 -2.70 -6.01 -3.89
N ASN A 59 -2.29 -7.16 -4.46
CA ASN A 59 -2.02 -7.30 -5.89
C ASN A 59 -3.19 -8.07 -6.57
N PRO A 60 -3.90 -7.48 -7.55
CA PRO A 60 -5.02 -8.14 -8.22
C PRO A 60 -4.59 -9.19 -9.25
N TYR A 61 -3.29 -9.31 -9.55
CA TYR A 61 -2.76 -10.21 -10.58
C TYR A 61 -2.13 -11.50 -10.02
N GLY A 62 -1.96 -11.59 -8.71
CA GLY A 62 -1.27 -12.72 -8.07
C GLY A 62 -0.68 -12.34 -6.72
N ASN A 63 0.06 -13.28 -6.14
CA ASN A 63 0.63 -13.10 -4.80
C ASN A 63 2.01 -12.43 -4.84
N ALA A 64 2.76 -12.59 -5.92
CA ALA A 64 4.11 -12.05 -6.02
C ALA A 64 4.09 -10.61 -6.57
N ARG A 65 5.06 -9.80 -6.15
CA ARG A 65 5.35 -8.48 -6.74
C ARG A 65 5.53 -8.58 -8.26
N SER A 66 6.24 -9.61 -8.70
CA SER A 66 6.49 -9.93 -10.10
C SER A 66 5.25 -10.30 -10.90
N ASP A 67 4.08 -10.46 -10.29
CA ASP A 67 2.82 -10.73 -11.01
C ASP A 67 2.10 -9.45 -11.39
N TYR A 68 2.47 -8.31 -10.80
CA TYR A 68 1.79 -7.04 -11.06
C TYR A 68 2.01 -6.57 -12.52
N ARG A 69 0.92 -6.25 -13.23
CA ARG A 69 0.94 -5.90 -14.68
C ARG A 69 0.33 -4.54 -15.02
N TRP A 70 -0.10 -3.77 -14.03
CA TRP A 70 -0.82 -2.53 -14.32
C TRP A 70 0.12 -1.42 -14.78
N ARG A 71 0.12 -1.18 -16.09
CA ARG A 71 1.07 -0.29 -16.78
C ARG A 71 1.13 1.13 -16.23
N TYR A 72 0.01 1.72 -15.80
CA TYR A 72 0.06 3.11 -15.32
C TYR A 72 0.95 3.26 -14.08
N ALA A 73 0.87 2.33 -13.13
CA ALA A 73 1.74 2.39 -11.96
C ALA A 73 3.20 2.11 -12.33
N ILE A 74 3.45 1.16 -13.24
CA ILE A 74 4.80 0.80 -13.70
C ILE A 74 5.47 1.98 -14.43
N ASP A 75 4.74 2.60 -15.37
CA ASP A 75 5.31 3.57 -16.31
C ASP A 75 5.33 5.01 -15.76
N TYR A 76 4.44 5.35 -14.82
CA TYR A 76 4.25 6.73 -14.32
C TYR A 76 4.62 6.94 -12.85
N THR A 77 5.30 5.98 -12.22
CA THR A 77 5.83 6.14 -10.85
C THR A 77 7.28 5.65 -10.76
N PRO A 78 8.02 6.03 -9.72
CA PRO A 78 9.27 5.35 -9.35
C PRO A 78 8.91 3.96 -8.80
N PHE A 79 8.56 3.03 -9.69
CA PHE A 79 7.83 1.82 -9.33
C PHE A 79 8.60 0.94 -8.33
N GLU A 80 9.89 0.73 -8.54
CA GLU A 80 10.72 -0.08 -7.65
C GLU A 80 10.99 0.61 -6.29
N ASP A 81 11.17 1.93 -6.31
CA ASP A 81 11.63 2.68 -5.13
C ASP A 81 10.48 3.12 -4.22
N ALA A 82 9.32 3.44 -4.79
CA ALA A 82 8.25 4.13 -4.11
C ALA A 82 6.95 3.31 -3.99
N VAL A 83 6.71 2.32 -4.86
CA VAL A 83 5.48 1.53 -4.82
C VAL A 83 5.66 0.31 -3.91
N ARG A 84 4.71 0.11 -2.98
CA ARG A 84 4.67 -1.04 -2.08
C ARG A 84 3.31 -1.71 -2.19
N ILE A 85 3.29 -2.99 -2.57
CA ILE A 85 2.04 -3.72 -2.86
C ILE A 85 1.90 -4.92 -1.93
N GLY A 86 0.71 -5.08 -1.35
CA GLY A 86 0.37 -6.25 -0.55
C GLY A 86 1.38 -6.45 0.57
N GLN A 87 2.05 -7.60 0.57
CA GLN A 87 3.05 -7.96 1.60
C GLN A 87 4.10 -6.87 1.82
N GLU A 88 4.63 -6.23 0.76
CA GLU A 88 5.65 -5.18 0.90
C GLU A 88 5.15 -3.97 1.72
N PHE A 89 3.87 -3.63 1.57
CA PHE A 89 3.26 -2.55 2.34
C PHE A 89 2.98 -2.99 3.77
N TRP A 90 2.33 -4.14 3.94
CA TRP A 90 1.92 -4.61 5.26
C TRP A 90 3.10 -5.00 6.16
N SER A 91 4.20 -5.52 5.61
CA SER A 91 5.45 -5.74 6.35
C SER A 91 6.11 -4.44 6.84
N LEU A 92 5.87 -3.31 6.16
CA LEU A 92 6.36 -2.01 6.65
C LEU A 92 5.51 -1.46 7.80
N VAL A 93 4.20 -1.77 7.78
CA VAL A 93 3.23 -1.36 8.81
C VAL A 93 3.37 -2.20 10.08
N GLY A 94 3.60 -3.50 9.95
CA GLY A 94 3.75 -4.43 11.06
C GLY A 94 5.00 -5.29 10.94
N THR A 95 4.79 -6.60 10.88
CA THR A 95 5.80 -7.64 10.76
C THR A 95 5.65 -8.38 9.43
N ASP A 96 6.59 -9.28 9.12
CA ASP A 96 6.55 -10.09 7.90
C ASP A 96 5.30 -10.99 7.78
N SER A 97 4.66 -11.32 8.91
CA SER A 97 3.44 -12.13 8.98
C SER A 97 2.15 -11.32 8.88
N THR A 98 2.21 -9.98 8.98
CA THR A 98 1.01 -9.13 9.05
C THR A 98 0.09 -9.31 7.86
N TYR A 99 0.64 -9.45 6.64
CA TYR A 99 -0.20 -9.63 5.45
C TYR A 99 -0.92 -10.98 5.44
N SER A 100 -0.22 -12.07 5.80
CA SER A 100 -0.81 -13.41 5.85
C SER A 100 -1.88 -13.51 6.94
N GLU A 101 -1.65 -12.92 8.11
CA GLU A 101 -2.63 -12.87 9.19
C GLU A 101 -3.87 -12.09 8.77
N LEU A 102 -3.69 -10.95 8.09
CA LEU A 102 -4.80 -10.17 7.55
C LEU A 102 -5.62 -10.99 6.55
N LEU A 103 -4.97 -11.67 5.61
CA LEU A 103 -5.66 -12.53 4.64
C LEU A 103 -6.42 -13.69 5.31
N GLN A 104 -5.87 -14.27 6.37
CA GLN A 104 -6.54 -15.31 7.15
C GLN A 104 -7.82 -14.77 7.81
N ILE A 105 -7.76 -13.58 8.42
CA ILE A 105 -8.93 -12.93 9.01
C ILE A 105 -9.99 -12.65 7.94
N TYR A 106 -9.59 -12.15 6.76
CA TYR A 106 -10.52 -11.93 5.64
C TYR A 106 -11.18 -13.23 5.18
N ALA A 107 -10.45 -14.34 5.15
CA ALA A 107 -11.00 -15.64 4.75
C ALA A 107 -11.99 -16.18 5.80
N GLU A 108 -11.68 -16.05 7.09
CA GLU A 108 -12.54 -16.47 8.19
C GLU A 108 -13.86 -15.68 8.19
N VAL A 109 -13.78 -14.35 8.21
CA VAL A 109 -14.97 -13.47 8.20
C VAL A 109 -15.74 -13.56 6.87
N GLY A 110 -15.02 -13.78 5.76
CA GLY A 110 -15.61 -13.91 4.44
C GLY A 110 -16.58 -15.10 4.32
N GLN A 111 -16.28 -16.21 5.00
CA GLN A 111 -17.19 -17.38 5.03
C GLN A 111 -18.52 -17.06 5.71
N GLU A 112 -18.48 -16.34 6.84
CA GLU A 112 -19.68 -15.90 7.55
C GLU A 112 -20.51 -14.92 6.70
N CYS A 113 -19.84 -13.96 6.07
CA CYS A 113 -20.49 -12.99 5.18
C CYS A 113 -21.13 -13.67 3.96
N GLU A 114 -20.45 -14.64 3.34
CA GLU A 114 -20.99 -15.39 2.19
C GLU A 114 -22.30 -16.11 2.57
N GLN A 115 -22.33 -16.78 3.72
CA GLN A 115 -23.54 -17.45 4.20
C GLN A 115 -24.70 -16.47 4.42
N ALA A 116 -24.44 -15.31 5.01
CA ALA A 116 -25.45 -14.27 5.22
C ALA A 116 -25.98 -13.69 3.90
N ILE A 117 -25.08 -13.42 2.94
CA ILE A 117 -25.45 -12.92 1.61
C ILE A 117 -26.33 -13.93 0.87
N LEU A 118 -25.95 -15.21 0.88
CA LEU A 118 -26.74 -16.28 0.24
C LEU A 118 -28.15 -16.43 0.83
N GLN A 119 -28.36 -16.07 2.10
CA GLN A 119 -29.69 -16.07 2.72
C GLN A 119 -30.58 -14.92 2.26
N LEU A 120 -30.02 -13.77 1.84
CA LEU A 120 -30.79 -12.61 1.34
C LEU A 120 -31.39 -12.84 -0.05
N PHE A 121 -30.87 -13.82 -0.80
CA PHE A 121 -31.33 -14.17 -2.14
C PHE A 121 -32.19 -15.45 -2.18
N ARG A 122 -32.63 -15.93 -1.01
CA ARG A 122 -33.65 -16.98 -0.87
C ARG A 122 -34.98 -16.35 -0.51
#